data_AF-A0A3B8JPK1-F1
#
_entry.id   AF-A0A3B8JPK1-F1
#
_cell.length_a   1.000
_cell.length_b   1.000
_cell.length_c   1.000
_cell.angle_alpha   90.00
_cell.angle_beta   90.00
_cell.angle_gamma   90.00
#
_symmetry.space_group_name_H-M   'P 1'
#
loop_
_entity.id
_entity.type
_entity.pdbx_description
1 polymer ?
#
loop_
_entity_poly.entity_id
_entity_poly.type
_entity_poly.pdbx_seq_one_letter_code
_entity_poly.pdbx_strand_id
1 'polypeptide(L)'
;SPVEVLTTGPTDRTVDRWLQRTLSQVGEQLAGIRDRIFTLAQLQRHHVVLDLNAGSGLLTFEALRRVPEGGVYACTRTSAEAVALQEQVS
;
A
#
# COMPACT_ATOMS: atom_id res chain seq x y z
N SER A 1 -34.92 -36.45 10.70
CA SER A 1 -33.54 -36.11 10.30
C SER A 1 -32.95 -35.17 11.33
N PRO A 2 -31.80 -35.46 11.94
CA PRO A 2 -31.21 -34.55 12.91
C PRO A 2 -30.58 -33.35 12.21
N VAL A 3 -30.66 -32.21 12.87
CA VAL A 3 -30.23 -30.88 12.44
C VAL A 3 -28.71 -30.81 12.39
N GLU A 4 -28.15 -30.44 11.23
CA GLU A 4 -26.74 -30.06 11.11
C GLU A 4 -26.49 -28.78 11.91
N VAL A 5 -25.72 -28.91 12.98
CA VAL A 5 -25.22 -27.79 13.78
C VAL A 5 -24.04 -27.18 13.03
N LEU A 6 -24.27 -26.02 12.39
CA LEU A 6 -23.21 -25.14 11.89
C LEU A 6 -22.33 -24.70 13.06
N THR A 7 -21.20 -25.37 13.23
CA THR A 7 -20.23 -25.05 14.27
C THR A 7 -19.26 -24.02 13.69
N THR A 8 -19.56 -22.73 13.90
CA THR A 8 -18.57 -21.65 13.76
C THR A 8 -17.62 -21.71 14.96
N GLY A 9 -16.60 -22.56 14.85
CA GLY A 9 -15.52 -22.64 15.85
C GLY A 9 -14.70 -21.34 15.92
N PRO A 10 -14.02 -21.07 17.06
CA PRO A 10 -13.35 -19.80 17.30
C PRO A 10 -12.21 -19.59 16.30
N THR A 11 -12.11 -18.36 15.74
CA THR A 11 -11.02 -17.93 14.85
C THR A 11 -9.67 -18.32 15.46
N ASP A 12 -8.91 -19.17 14.76
CA ASP A 12 -7.65 -19.72 15.27
C ASP A 12 -6.62 -18.60 15.42
N ARG A 13 -6.48 -18.10 16.65
CA ARG A 13 -5.54 -17.02 17.03
C ARG A 13 -4.10 -17.30 16.60
N THR A 14 -3.74 -18.55 16.35
CA THR A 14 -2.41 -18.94 15.86
C THR A 14 -2.25 -18.60 14.38
N VAL A 15 -3.28 -18.90 13.58
CA VAL A 15 -3.37 -18.56 12.16
C VAL A 15 -3.39 -17.05 11.97
N ASP A 16 -4.20 -16.33 12.75
CA ASP A 16 -4.26 -14.86 12.70
C ASP A 16 -2.89 -14.23 13.01
N ARG A 17 -2.20 -14.73 14.04
CA ARG A 17 -0.87 -14.23 14.42
C ARG A 17 0.20 -14.55 13.38
N TRP A 18 0.07 -15.67 12.66
CA TRP A 18 0.97 -16.00 11.56
C TRP A 18 0.70 -15.11 10.34
N LEU A 19 -0.56 -14.88 9.98
CA LEU A 19 -0.97 -13.97 8.92
C LEU A 19 -0.46 -12.55 9.19
N GLN A 20 -0.69 -12.02 10.41
CA GLN A 20 -0.18 -10.71 10.80
C GLN A 20 1.33 -10.61 10.65
N ARG A 21 2.10 -11.60 11.11
CA ARG A 21 3.56 -11.59 10.97
C ARG A 21 4.02 -11.59 9.52
N THR A 22 3.40 -12.41 8.67
CA THR A 22 3.73 -12.46 7.24
C THR A 22 3.42 -11.13 6.57
N LEU A 23 2.25 -10.54 6.86
CA LEU A 23 1.88 -9.22 6.33
C LEU A 23 2.83 -8.12 6.80
N SER A 24 3.24 -8.13 8.08
CA SER A 24 4.24 -7.20 8.61
C SER A 24 5.58 -7.33 7.89
N GLN A 25 6.08 -8.55 7.71
CA GLN A 25 7.36 -8.79 7.05
C GLN A 25 7.36 -8.34 5.58
N VAL A 26 6.26 -8.58 4.85
CA VAL A 26 6.10 -8.09 3.48
C VAL A 26 6.06 -6.55 3.46
N GLY A 27 5.35 -5.94 4.41
CA GLY A 27 5.30 -4.48 4.55
C GLY A 27 6.68 -3.85 4.78
N GLU A 28 7.49 -4.43 5.66
CA GLU A 28 8.87 -4.01 5.93
C GLU A 28 9.75 -4.12 4.68
N GLN A 29 9.65 -5.24 3.95
CA GLN A 29 10.41 -5.43 2.71
C GLN A 29 10.03 -4.39 1.65
N LEU A 30 8.73 -4.12 1.46
CA LEU A 30 8.24 -3.13 0.52
C LEU A 30 8.68 -1.71 0.91
N ALA A 31 8.68 -1.38 2.21
CA ALA A 31 9.21 -0.11 2.70
C ALA A 31 10.70 0.04 2.39
N GLY A 32 11.50 -1.02 2.58
CA GLY A 32 12.92 -1.02 2.23
C GLY A 32 13.17 -0.79 0.75
N ILE A 33 12.38 -1.42 -0.13
CA ILE A 33 12.47 -1.21 -1.59
C ILE A 33 12.11 0.23 -1.95
N ARG A 34 10.99 0.74 -1.41
CA ARG A 34 10.58 2.14 -1.61
C ARG A 34 11.70 3.10 -1.22
N ASP A 35 12.25 2.95 -0.03
CA ASP A 35 13.29 3.86 0.48
C ASP A 35 14.55 3.82 -0.39
N ARG A 36 14.91 2.64 -0.91
CA ARG A 36 16.03 2.48 -1.85
C ARG A 36 15.77 3.19 -3.18
N ILE A 37 14.57 3.09 -3.73
CA ILE A 37 14.16 3.79 -4.96
C ILE A 37 14.31 5.30 -4.77
N PHE A 38 13.74 5.86 -3.69
CA PHE A 38 13.79 7.32 -3.46
C PHE A 38 15.19 7.82 -3.13
N THR A 39 16.03 7.00 -2.49
CA THR A 39 17.45 7.32 -2.29
C THR A 39 18.19 7.47 -3.61
N LEU A 40 17.92 6.60 -4.58
CA LEU A 40 18.55 6.64 -5.91
C LEU A 40 17.98 7.74 -6.80
N ALA A 41 16.68 8.03 -6.68
CA ALA A 41 16.00 9.02 -7.51
C ALA A 41 16.39 10.47 -7.18
N GLN A 42 16.93 10.73 -5.98
CA GLN A 42 17.41 12.06 -5.54
C GLN A 42 16.43 13.21 -5.81
N LEU A 43 15.13 12.96 -5.58
CA LEU A 43 14.08 13.93 -5.89
C LEU A 43 14.29 15.26 -5.16
N GLN A 44 14.02 16.35 -5.87
CA GLN A 44 14.00 17.71 -5.33
C GLN A 44 12.56 18.19 -5.17
N ARG A 45 12.34 19.16 -4.28
CA ARG A 45 11.01 19.60 -3.86
C ARG A 45 10.10 20.06 -5.00
N HIS A 46 10.68 20.56 -6.10
CA HIS A 46 9.99 21.09 -7.28
C HIS A 46 9.86 20.08 -8.44
N HIS A 47 10.34 18.84 -8.27
CA HIS A 47 10.23 17.83 -9.33
C HIS A 47 8.78 17.39 -9.57
N VAL A 48 8.49 16.99 -10.80
CA VAL A 48 7.24 16.31 -11.17
C VAL A 48 7.50 14.82 -11.31
N VAL A 49 6.68 13.99 -10.67
CA VAL A 49 6.83 12.53 -10.66
C VAL A 49 5.60 11.88 -11.29
N LEU A 50 5.83 10.84 -12.09
CA LEU A 50 4.78 9.96 -12.62
C LEU A 50 4.95 8.56 -12.03
N ASP A 51 3.98 8.13 -11.22
CA ASP A 51 3.87 6.74 -10.75
C ASP A 51 2.94 5.97 -11.69
N LEU A 52 3.51 5.09 -12.52
CA LEU A 52 2.79 4.37 -13.58
C LEU A 52 1.95 3.19 -13.08
N ASN A 53 2.18 2.69 -11.87
CA ASN A 53 1.45 1.56 -11.32
C ASN A 53 1.14 1.84 -9.85
N ALA A 54 0.44 2.95 -9.64
CA ALA A 54 0.24 3.56 -8.34
C ALA A 54 -0.49 2.64 -7.37
N GLY A 55 -1.42 1.79 -7.83
CA GLY A 55 -1.99 0.66 -7.09
C GLY A 55 -2.25 0.93 -5.60
N SER A 56 -1.39 0.39 -4.73
CA SER A 56 -1.48 0.51 -3.26
C SER A 56 -1.04 1.86 -2.68
N GLY A 57 -0.45 2.73 -3.49
CA GLY A 57 0.04 4.05 -3.10
C GLY A 57 1.43 4.05 -2.48
N LEU A 58 2.12 2.89 -2.47
CA LEU A 58 3.43 2.71 -1.83
C LEU A 58 4.44 3.79 -2.26
N LEU A 59 4.51 4.09 -3.56
CA LEU A 59 5.42 5.11 -4.09
C LEU A 59 4.73 6.48 -4.16
N THR A 60 3.46 6.55 -4.58
CA THR A 60 2.66 7.79 -4.65
C THR A 60 2.80 8.66 -3.40
N PHE A 61 2.56 8.11 -2.21
CA PHE A 61 2.53 8.94 -0.99
C PHE A 61 3.92 9.37 -0.53
N GLU A 62 4.94 8.56 -0.78
CA GLU A 62 6.31 8.98 -0.51
C GLU A 62 6.77 10.05 -1.50
N ALA A 63 6.41 9.92 -2.79
CA ALA A 63 6.67 10.96 -3.77
C ALA A 63 6.02 12.29 -3.35
N LEU A 64 4.76 12.28 -2.93
CA LEU A 64 4.05 13.49 -2.48
C LEU A 64 4.78 14.19 -1.33
N ARG A 65 5.34 13.44 -0.37
CA ARG A 65 6.14 14.00 0.72
C ARG A 65 7.48 14.60 0.23
N ARG A 66 8.07 14.04 -0.82
CA ARG A 66 9.37 14.47 -1.35
C ARG A 66 9.28 15.69 -2.27
N VAL A 67 8.16 15.87 -2.98
CA VAL A 67 7.99 16.93 -3.99
C VAL A 67 6.83 17.90 -3.68
N PRO A 68 6.79 18.54 -2.49
CA PRO A 68 5.65 19.36 -2.07
C PRO A 68 5.44 20.63 -2.90
N GLU A 69 6.45 21.09 -3.64
CA GLU A 69 6.38 22.26 -4.52
C GLU A 69 6.19 21.88 -6.00
N GLY A 70 6.28 20.58 -6.30
CA GLY A 70 6.09 20.04 -7.64
C GLY A 70 4.73 19.37 -7.77
N GLY A 71 4.73 18.11 -8.21
CA GLY A 71 3.50 17.34 -8.34
C GLY A 71 3.74 15.85 -8.58
N VAL A 72 2.73 15.06 -8.23
CA VAL A 72 2.72 13.61 -8.47
C VAL A 72 1.50 13.25 -9.28
N TYR A 73 1.71 12.62 -10.43
CA TYR A 73 0.67 12.00 -11.23
C TYR A 73 0.68 10.50 -10.97
N ALA A 74 -0.47 9.93 -10.64
CA ALA A 74 -0.63 8.51 -10.33
C ALA A 74 -1.49 7.85 -11.41
N CYS A 75 -0.97 6.79 -12.03
CA CYS A 75 -1.70 5.94 -12.96
C CYS A 75 -2.04 4.62 -12.27
N THR A 76 -3.33 4.31 -12.21
CA THR A 76 -3.85 3.05 -11.70
C THR A 76 -4.45 2.23 -12.84
N ARG A 77 -4.61 0.92 -12.63
CA ARG A 77 -5.20 0.05 -13.66
C ARG A 77 -6.72 0.17 -13.70
N THR A 78 -7.31 0.56 -12.57
CA THR A 78 -8.76 0.67 -12.44
C THR A 78 -9.16 2.00 -11.79
N SER A 79 -10.40 2.41 -12.03
CA SER A 79 -11.01 3.56 -11.36
C SER A 79 -11.18 3.31 -9.85
N ALA A 80 -11.45 2.07 -9.43
CA ALA A 80 -11.58 1.72 -8.02
C ALA A 80 -10.28 1.95 -7.24
N GLU A 81 -9.13 1.56 -7.82
CA GLU A 81 -7.81 1.88 -7.26
C GLU A 81 -7.57 3.39 -7.17
N ALA A 82 -7.96 4.15 -8.19
CA ALA A 82 -7.80 5.61 -8.20
C ALA A 82 -8.61 6.27 -7.06
N VAL A 83 -9.87 5.85 -6.89
CA VAL A 83 -10.74 6.33 -5.82
C VAL A 83 -10.16 5.97 -4.45
N ALA A 84 -9.74 4.72 -4.24
CA ALA A 84 -9.16 4.28 -2.98
C ALA A 84 -7.89 5.08 -2.62
N LEU A 85 -7.06 5.42 -3.61
CA LEU A 85 -5.91 6.31 -3.39
C LEU A 85 -6.33 7.73 -3.03
N GLN A 86 -7.35 8.29 -3.67
CA GLN A 86 -7.84 9.63 -3.36
C GLN A 86 -8.38 9.72 -1.93
N GLU A 87 -9.13 8.72 -1.47
CA GLU A 87 -9.68 8.69 -0.11
C GLU A 87 -8.59 8.72 0.97
N GLN A 88 -7.42 8.12 0.71
CA GLN A 88 -6.29 8.08 1.64
C GLN A 88 -5.50 9.41 1.75
N VAL A 89 -5.71 10.35 0.84
CA VAL A 89 -5.05 11.67 0.82
C VAL A 89 -5.88 12.76 1.52
N SER A 90 -7.07 12.40 2.02
CA SER A 90 -8.04 13.32 2.65
C SER A 90 -7.62 13.81 4.04
#